data_AF-A0A7J8Z9G4-F1
#
_entry.id   AF-A0A7J8Z9G4-F1
#
_cell.length_a   1.000
_cell.length_b   1.000
_cell.length_c   1.000
_cell.angle_alpha   90.00
_cell.angle_beta   90.00
_cell.angle_gamma   90.00
#
_symmetry.space_group_name_H-M   'P 1'
#
loop_
_entity.id
_entity.type
_entity.pdbx_description
1 polymer ?
#
loop_
_entity_poly.entity_id
_entity_poly.type
_entity_poly.pdbx_seq_one_letter_code
_entity_poly.pdbx_strand_id
1 'polypeptide(L)'
;MTKAKLWGILDGLKLILDRRFERILIQIDSLKAVNAIQEGVFSTSNSTLLRRIHQRTIQHIPREENTLADSIVKTIYDKEPGLGLFEVPPLRV
;
A
#
# COMPACT_ATOMS: atom_id res chain seq x y z
N MET A 1 -1.32 -8.35 -9.47
CA MET A 1 -1.15 -7.72 -8.16
C MET A 1 -0.03 -8.47 -7.46
N THR A 2 1.02 -7.78 -7.07
CA THR A 2 2.17 -8.39 -6.38
C THR A 2 1.86 -8.50 -4.89
N LYS A 3 2.32 -9.60 -4.26
CA LYS A 3 2.16 -9.82 -2.81
C LYS A 3 2.75 -8.67 -1.99
N ALA A 4 3.85 -8.06 -2.47
CA ALA A 4 4.49 -6.90 -1.86
C ALA A 4 3.57 -5.67 -1.74
N LYS A 5 2.76 -5.36 -2.76
CA LYS A 5 1.81 -4.22 -2.69
C LYS A 5 0.77 -4.42 -1.60
N LEU A 6 0.24 -5.64 -1.45
CA LEU A 6 -0.72 -5.94 -0.38
C LEU A 6 -0.09 -5.84 1.01
N TRP A 7 1.14 -6.33 1.18
CA TRP A 7 1.86 -6.19 2.45
C TRP A 7 2.11 -4.72 2.80
N GLY A 8 2.54 -3.90 1.83
CA GLY A 8 2.72 -2.46 2.03
C GLY A 8 1.44 -1.77 2.52
N ILE A 9 0.28 -2.12 1.95
CA ILE A 9 -1.02 -1.58 2.40
C ILE A 9 -1.33 -2.05 3.83
N LEU A 10 -1.14 -3.33 4.13
CA LEU A 10 -1.43 -3.88 5.46
C LEU A 10 -0.54 -3.27 6.55
N ASP A 11 0.74 -3.08 6.28
CA ASP A 11 1.67 -2.48 7.24
C ASP A 11 1.40 -0.99 7.43
N GLY A 12 1.05 -0.27 6.35
CA GLY A 12 0.53 1.10 6.45
C GLY A 12 -0.72 1.17 7.31
N LEU A 13 -1.69 0.26 7.12
CA LEU A 13 -2.91 0.19 7.93
C LEU A 13 -2.61 -0.03 9.42
N LYS A 14 -1.69 -0.93 9.78
CA LYS A 14 -1.30 -1.14 11.19
C LYS A 14 -0.72 0.13 11.79
N LEU A 15 0.19 0.79 11.08
CA LEU A 15 0.83 2.03 11.54
C LEU A 15 -0.20 3.15 11.76
N ILE A 16 -1.21 3.21 10.90
CA ILE A 16 -2.28 4.18 11.01
C ILE A 16 -3.21 3.88 12.20
N LEU A 17 -3.54 2.61 12.43
CA LEU A 17 -4.33 2.17 13.59
C LEU A 17 -3.63 2.52 14.90
N ASP A 18 -2.32 2.28 15.00
CA ASP A 18 -1.52 2.63 16.18
C ASP A 18 -1.53 4.15 16.46
N ARG A 19 -1.61 4.96 15.40
CA ARG A 19 -1.66 6.42 15.48
C ARG A 19 -3.07 7.01 15.61
N ARG A 20 -4.11 6.17 15.65
CA ARG A 20 -5.52 6.56 15.83
C ARG A 20 -6.07 7.55 14.78
N PHE A 21 -5.60 7.50 13.53
CA PHE A 21 -6.27 8.27 12.48
C PHE A 21 -7.62 7.65 12.12
N GLU A 22 -8.66 8.48 12.10
CA GLU A 22 -10.04 8.01 11.89
C GLU A 22 -10.49 8.06 10.43
N ARG A 23 -9.94 8.97 9.64
CA ARG A 23 -10.32 9.20 8.24
C ARG A 23 -9.13 9.01 7.33
N ILE A 24 -9.11 7.89 6.62
CA ILE A 24 -7.97 7.45 5.82
C ILE A 24 -8.45 7.22 4.39
N LEU A 25 -7.73 7.82 3.45
CA LEU A 25 -7.83 7.52 2.03
C LEU A 25 -6.55 6.81 1.61
N ILE A 26 -6.66 5.58 1.10
CA ILE A 26 -5.52 4.82 0.60
C ILE A 26 -5.49 4.97 -0.91
N GLN A 27 -4.41 5.56 -1.44
CA GLN A 27 -4.22 5.73 -2.88
C GLN A 27 -3.23 4.70 -3.41
N ILE A 28 -3.57 4.07 -4.53
CA ILE A 28 -2.78 2.98 -5.11
C ILE A 28 -2.75 3.10 -6.64
N ASP A 29 -1.58 2.93 -7.24
CA ASP A 29 -1.34 2.93 -8.68
C ASP A 29 -1.68 1.62 -9.41
N SER A 30 -2.47 0.75 -8.77
CA SER A 30 -2.79 -0.56 -9.32
C SER A 30 -4.30 -0.77 -9.34
N LEU A 31 -4.91 -0.50 -10.50
CA LEU A 31 -6.33 -0.72 -10.71
C LEU A 31 -6.74 -2.17 -10.38
N LYS A 32 -5.90 -3.14 -10.76
CA LYS A 32 -6.10 -4.56 -10.41
C LYS A 32 -6.15 -4.80 -8.89
N ALA A 33 -5.38 -4.04 -8.10
CA ALA A 33 -5.40 -4.15 -6.64
C ALA A 33 -6.66 -3.51 -6.05
N VAL A 34 -7.03 -2.32 -6.54
CA VAL A 34 -8.26 -1.64 -6.14
C VAL A 34 -9.48 -2.52 -6.39
N ASN A 35 -9.63 -3.06 -7.60
CA ASN A 35 -10.74 -3.95 -7.95
C ASN A 35 -10.75 -5.21 -7.07
N ALA A 36 -9.60 -5.87 -6.88
CA ALA A 36 -9.52 -7.07 -6.04
C ALA A 36 -9.91 -6.81 -4.57
N ILE A 37 -9.62 -5.61 -4.04
CA ILE A 37 -10.00 -5.24 -2.69
C ILE A 37 -11.47 -4.83 -2.61
N GLN A 38 -11.99 -4.09 -3.59
CA GLN A 38 -13.38 -3.61 -3.60
C GLN A 38 -14.38 -4.73 -3.86
N GLU A 39 -14.12 -5.58 -4.86
CA GLU A 39 -15.03 -6.66 -5.27
C GLU A 39 -15.05 -7.82 -4.26
N GLY A 40 -14.08 -7.88 -3.33
CA GLY A 40 -14.02 -8.94 -2.33
C GLY A 40 -13.83 -10.35 -2.92
N VAL A 41 -13.35 -10.45 -4.17
CA VAL A 41 -13.14 -11.73 -4.86
C VAL A 41 -11.84 -12.35 -4.36
N PHE A 42 -11.95 -13.15 -3.30
CA PHE A 42 -10.82 -13.73 -2.58
C PHE A 42 -10.43 -15.13 -3.06
N SER A 43 -10.65 -15.49 -4.32
CA SER A 43 -10.35 -16.83 -4.87
C SER A 43 -8.86 -17.10 -5.14
N THR A 44 -7.97 -16.21 -4.70
CA THR A 44 -6.52 -16.28 -4.97
C THR A 44 -5.72 -16.60 -3.71
N SER A 45 -4.46 -16.98 -3.88
CA SER A 45 -3.49 -17.24 -2.78
C SER A 45 -3.26 -16.07 -1.82
N ASN A 46 -3.83 -14.89 -2.10
CA ASN A 46 -3.75 -13.69 -1.26
C ASN A 46 -5.05 -13.39 -0.50
N SER A 47 -6.01 -14.31 -0.47
CA SER A 47 -7.34 -14.17 0.13
C SER A 47 -7.34 -13.58 1.56
N THR A 48 -6.43 -14.04 2.41
CA THR A 48 -6.33 -13.58 3.81
C THR A 48 -5.87 -12.13 3.92
N LEU A 49 -4.91 -11.70 3.09
CA LEU A 49 -4.44 -10.32 3.06
C LEU A 49 -5.52 -9.39 2.54
N LEU A 50 -6.15 -9.77 1.43
CA LEU A 50 -7.23 -9.02 0.82
C LEU A 50 -8.40 -8.83 1.81
N ARG A 51 -8.79 -9.88 2.55
CA ARG A 51 -9.84 -9.78 3.57
C ARG A 51 -9.50 -8.82 4.71
N ARG A 52 -8.22 -8.69 5.10
CA ARG A 52 -7.78 -7.74 6.14
C ARG A 52 -7.77 -6.29 5.66
N ILE A 53 -7.62 -6.08 4.36
CA ILE A 53 -7.58 -4.75 3.72
C ILE A 53 -8.98 -4.33 3.24
N HIS A 54 -9.86 -5.29 3.01
CA HIS A 54 -11.25 -5.08 2.58
C HIS A 54 -12.00 -4.12 3.53
N GLN A 55 -12.99 -3.40 3.00
CA GLN A 55 -13.78 -2.38 3.70
C GLN A 55 -13.05 -1.07 4.03
N ARG A 56 -11.90 -0.80 3.41
CA ARG A 56 -11.19 0.48 3.51
C ARG A 56 -11.45 1.35 2.29
N THR A 57 -11.50 2.67 2.50
CA THR A 57 -11.61 3.64 1.40
C THR A 57 -10.32 3.63 0.60
N ILE A 58 -10.37 2.99 -0.57
CA ILE A 58 -9.24 2.85 -1.49
C ILE A 58 -9.61 3.50 -2.81
N GLN A 59 -8.67 4.28 -3.34
CA GLN A 59 -8.80 4.98 -4.61
C GLN A 59 -7.62 4.63 -5.52
N HIS A 60 -7.92 4.43 -6.80
CA HIS A 60 -6.90 4.33 -7.82
C HIS A 60 -6.36 5.72 -8.17
N ILE A 61 -5.03 5.84 -8.28
CA ILE A 61 -4.36 7.01 -8.88
C ILE A 61 -3.46 6.55 -10.03
N PRO A 62 -3.19 7.38 -11.05
CA PRO A 62 -2.18 7.09 -12.07
C PRO A 62 -0.80 6.84 -11.46
N ARG A 63 0.03 6.04 -12.14
CA ARG A 63 1.39 5.73 -11.66
C ARG A 63 2.26 6.99 -11.57
N GLU A 64 2.03 7.92 -12.48
CA GLU A 64 2.68 9.22 -12.60
C GLU A 64 2.37 10.12 -11.39
N GLU A 65 1.26 9.88 -10.70
CA GLU A 65 0.90 10.57 -9.46
C GLU A 65 1.44 9.86 -8.22
N ASN A 66 1.71 8.56 -8.29
CA ASN A 66 2.24 7.75 -7.18
C ASN A 66 3.77 7.79 -7.04
N THR A 67 4.41 8.88 -7.47
CA THR A 67 5.87 9.02 -7.54
C THR A 67 6.56 8.92 -6.18
N LEU A 68 5.91 9.35 -5.10
CA LEU A 68 6.47 9.29 -3.76
C LEU A 68 6.64 7.84 -3.29
N ALA A 69 5.60 7.01 -3.42
CA ALA A 69 5.69 5.61 -3.04
C ALA A 69 6.72 4.86 -3.90
N ASP A 70 6.79 5.16 -5.21
CA ASP A 70 7.79 4.61 -6.13
C ASP A 70 9.21 5.01 -5.70
N SER A 71 9.43 6.27 -5.32
CA SER A 71 10.73 6.78 -4.83
C SER A 71 11.15 6.11 -3.53
N ILE A 72 10.22 5.89 -2.58
CA ILE A 72 10.50 5.15 -1.34
C ILE A 72 10.97 3.74 -1.66
N VAL A 73 10.24 3.02 -2.52
CA VAL A 73 10.58 1.64 -2.91
C VAL A 73 11.96 1.57 -3.58
N LYS A 74 12.26 2.48 -4.50
CA LYS A 74 13.59 2.58 -5.13
C LYS A 74 14.70 2.86 -4.11
N THR A 75 14.45 3.74 -3.14
CA THR A 75 15.43 4.13 -2.12
C THR A 75 15.81 2.99 -1.19
N ILE A 76 14.91 2.03 -0.98
CA ILE A 76 15.13 0.89 -0.07
C ILE A 76 15.51 -0.40 -0.80
N TYR A 77 15.53 -0.40 -2.14
CA TYR A 77 15.74 -1.60 -2.96
C TYR A 77 17.08 -2.29 -2.63
N ASP A 78 18.13 -1.50 -2.38
CA ASP A 78 19.48 -1.98 -2.06
C ASP A 78 19.82 -1.92 -0.56
N LYS A 79 18.84 -1.64 0.31
CA LYS A 79 19.04 -1.55 1.77
C LYS A 79 18.73 -2.87 2.46
N GLU A 80 19.26 -3.04 3.67
CA GLU A 80 18.94 -4.21 4.48
C GLU A 80 17.41 -4.35 4.70
N PRO A 81 16.88 -5.59 4.71
CA PRO A 81 15.46 -5.82 4.94
C PRO A 81 15.01 -5.27 6.30
N GLY A 82 14.00 -4.41 6.31
CA GLY A 82 13.47 -3.83 7.54
C GLY A 82 12.40 -2.77 7.30
N LEU A 83 11.76 -2.30 8.37
CA LEU A 83 10.79 -1.22 8.32
C LEU A 83 11.51 0.11 8.58
N GLY A 84 11.58 0.96 7.55
CA GLY A 84 12.18 2.29 7.65
C GLY A 84 11.12 3.37 7.77
N LEU A 85 11.33 4.33 8.69
CA LEU A 85 10.52 5.54 8.77
C LEU A 85 11.25 6.70 8.08
N PHE A 86 10.53 7.41 7.22
CA PHE A 86 11.02 8.64 6.58
C PHE A 86 10.25 9.82 7.16
N GLU A 87 10.94 10.71 7.89
CA GLU A 87 10.35 11.96 8.37
C GLU A 87 10.13 12.96 7.22
N VAL A 88 11.01 12.91 6.23
CA VAL A 88 10.96 13.72 5.01
C VAL A 88 10.89 12.78 3.81
N PRO A 89 10.03 13.06 2.81
CA PRO A 89 9.99 12.33 1.55
C PRO A 89 11.40 12.14 0.94
N PRO A 90 11.80 10.93 0.55
CA PRO A 90 13.05 10.74 -0.18
C PRO A 90 13.00 11.49 -1.51
N LEU A 91 14.18 11.92 -2.00
CA LEU A 91 14.29 12.60 -3.29
C LEU A 91 13.66 11.74 -4.39
N ARG A 92 12.94 12.38 -5.31
CA ARG A 92 12.37 11.70 -6.47
C ARG A 92 13.53 11.26 -7.35
N VAL A 93 13.74 9.93 -7.44
CA VAL A 93 14.77 9.30 -8.28
C VAL A 93 14.13 8.67 -9.51
#